data_AF-A0A355DXK0-F1
#
_entry.id   AF-A0A355DXK0-F1
#
_cell.length_a   1.000
_cell.length_b   1.000
_cell.length_c   1.000
_cell.angle_alpha   90.00
_cell.angle_beta   90.00
_cell.angle_gamma   90.00
#
_symmetry.space_group_name_H-M   'P 1'
#
loop_
_entity.id
_entity.type
_entity.pdbx_description
1 polymer ?
#
loop_
_entity_poly.entity_id
_entity_poly.type
_entity_poly.pdbx_seq_one_letter_code
_entity_poly.pdbx_strand_id
1 'polypeptide(L)'
;MPDEKDLNLTQPDSLQPSLTALREQKLQQLRNSLRRGQQSMADWQGGQLAVSAVPGAGKSTGMAVAAAIAIARYQLHGKRQLVVVTFTRSAAASIKVKIRKHLKELLLPQNSFVVHTLHGLALNIATRHPELSGINLENSTVVTPNQTHRLIRTCVEQWIANNPRRYSTLLEGRSFDGEETERLRRQSVLRTEVLPTLAYTVIHEAKSSGLLPTDLWRISEQTIDAYDILAIAAGLYDQYQMVTRSRNFIDYDDMILAALRVLENDAIRELWQKQFFAVFEDEAQDSTPLQYRLLQTLALDPNNLNAAPNLIRVGDPNQAI
;
A
#
# COMPACT_ATOMS: atom_id res chain seq x y z
N MET A 1 52.63 51.51 -43.78
CA MET A 1 52.17 52.61 -42.91
C MET A 1 51.61 53.67 -43.85
N PRO A 2 50.28 53.80 -43.96
CA PRO A 2 49.37 54.00 -42.84
C PRO A 2 48.32 52.89 -42.65
N ASP A 3 47.70 52.96 -41.47
CA ASP A 3 46.91 51.97 -40.75
C ASP A 3 45.54 51.63 -41.35
N GLU A 4 45.28 50.33 -41.48
CA GLU A 4 43.94 49.75 -41.54
C GLU A 4 43.27 49.90 -40.17
N LYS A 5 42.17 50.65 -40.11
CA LYS A 5 41.29 50.66 -38.94
C LYS A 5 40.47 49.38 -38.95
N ASP A 6 40.83 48.46 -38.07
CA ASP A 6 40.02 47.30 -37.70
C ASP A 6 38.61 47.73 -37.30
N LEU A 7 37.61 47.31 -38.09
CA LEU A 7 36.22 47.25 -37.67
C LEU A 7 36.13 46.17 -36.58
N ASN A 8 35.99 46.62 -35.34
CA ASN A 8 35.66 45.78 -34.21
C ASN A 8 34.22 45.27 -34.37
N LEU A 9 34.05 44.17 -35.11
CA LEU A 9 32.83 43.37 -35.15
C LEU A 9 32.70 42.68 -33.78
N THR A 10 31.99 43.33 -32.85
CA THR A 10 31.41 42.66 -31.68
C THR A 10 30.53 41.53 -32.18
N GLN A 11 31.02 40.30 -32.07
CA GLN A 11 30.20 39.10 -32.23
C GLN A 11 29.05 39.17 -31.23
N PRO A 12 27.79 38.92 -31.64
CA PRO A 12 26.69 38.86 -30.69
C PRO A 12 26.94 37.66 -29.76
N ASP A 13 26.95 37.93 -28.45
CA ASP A 13 26.89 36.90 -27.41
C ASP A 13 25.85 35.86 -27.81
N SER A 14 26.32 34.65 -28.10
CA SER A 14 25.45 33.53 -28.42
C SER A 14 24.49 33.32 -27.25
N LEU A 15 23.19 33.55 -27.48
CA LEU A 15 22.09 33.32 -26.56
C LEU A 15 22.03 31.84 -26.16
N GLN A 16 22.92 31.40 -25.28
CA GLN A 16 22.79 30.09 -24.66
C GLN A 16 21.60 30.15 -23.70
N PRO A 17 20.57 29.30 -23.86
CA PRO A 17 19.44 29.29 -22.96
C PRO A 17 19.92 28.98 -21.53
N SER A 18 19.42 29.74 -20.55
CA SER A 18 19.72 29.50 -19.14
C SER A 18 19.36 28.07 -18.75
N LEU A 19 20.06 27.49 -17.77
CA LEU A 19 19.75 26.14 -17.27
C LEU A 19 18.27 25.98 -16.87
N THR A 20 17.65 27.05 -16.36
CA THR A 20 16.23 27.10 -16.03
C THR A 20 15.35 27.00 -17.27
N ALA A 21 15.65 27.76 -18.33
CA ALA A 21 14.90 27.69 -19.59
C ALA A 21 15.03 26.31 -20.26
N LEU A 22 16.22 25.73 -20.23
CA LEU A 22 16.45 24.37 -20.75
C LEU A 22 15.69 23.32 -19.94
N ARG A 23 15.60 23.48 -18.62
CA ARG A 23 14.82 22.60 -17.75
C ARG A 23 13.33 22.72 -18.05
N GLU A 24 12.80 23.94 -18.18
CA GLU A 24 11.40 24.18 -18.50
C GLU A 24 11.01 23.55 -19.85
N GLN A 25 11.86 23.72 -20.86
CA GLN A 25 11.66 23.10 -22.17
C GLN A 25 11.61 21.56 -22.07
N LYS A 26 12.50 20.95 -21.28
CA LYS A 26 12.49 19.49 -21.02
C LYS A 26 11.25 19.04 -20.27
N LEU A 27 10.80 19.79 -19.26
CA LEU A 27 9.58 19.50 -18.51
C LEU A 27 8.36 19.53 -19.45
N GLN A 28 8.29 20.51 -20.34
CA GLN A 28 7.22 20.59 -21.34
C GLN A 28 7.28 19.43 -22.34
N GLN A 29 8.47 19.01 -22.78
CA GLN A 29 8.64 17.83 -23.64
C GLN A 29 8.16 16.55 -22.92
N LEU A 30 8.53 16.37 -21.66
CA LEU A 30 8.09 15.24 -20.84
C LEU A 30 6.56 15.23 -20.69
N ARG A 31 5.96 16.38 -20.36
CA ARG A 31 4.50 16.54 -20.30
C ARG A 31 3.84 16.15 -21.62
N ASN A 32 4.36 16.65 -22.74
CA ASN A 32 3.81 16.40 -24.08
C ASN A 32 3.99 14.94 -24.55
N SER A 33 4.93 14.19 -23.96
CA SER A 33 5.09 12.75 -24.23
C SER A 33 3.96 11.89 -23.64
N LEU A 34 3.19 12.43 -22.69
CA LEU A 34 2.08 11.72 -22.06
C LEU A 34 0.82 11.76 -22.92
N ARG A 35 0.06 10.66 -22.87
CA ARG A 35 -1.29 10.61 -23.45
C ARG A 35 -2.16 11.69 -22.81
N ARG A 36 -3.15 12.21 -23.55
CA ARG A 36 -4.06 13.28 -23.04
C ARG A 36 -4.66 12.94 -21.67
N GLY A 37 -5.13 11.72 -21.46
CA GLY A 37 -5.69 11.28 -20.17
C GLY A 37 -4.68 11.17 -19.01
N GLN A 38 -3.37 11.21 -19.30
CA GLN A 38 -2.29 11.15 -18.31
C GLN A 38 -1.66 12.52 -18.01
N GLN A 39 -1.94 13.55 -18.84
CA GLN A 39 -1.35 14.88 -18.66
C GLN A 39 -1.79 15.54 -17.35
N SER A 40 -2.97 15.19 -16.81
CA SER A 40 -3.43 15.64 -15.49
C SER A 40 -2.44 15.31 -14.37
N MET A 41 -1.72 14.18 -14.44
CA MET A 41 -0.69 13.83 -13.46
C MET A 41 0.53 14.75 -13.55
N ALA A 42 0.92 15.14 -14.76
CA ALA A 42 2.01 16.09 -14.97
C ALA A 42 1.62 17.52 -14.56
N ASP A 43 0.34 17.86 -14.74
CA ASP A 43 -0.21 19.18 -14.40
C ASP A 43 -0.61 19.30 -12.92
N TRP A 44 -0.44 18.24 -12.13
CA TRP A 44 -0.86 18.20 -10.73
C TRP A 44 -0.17 19.27 -9.86
N GLN A 45 -0.98 20.08 -9.17
CA GLN A 45 -0.53 21.22 -8.34
C GLN A 45 -0.74 21.02 -6.83
N GLY A 46 -1.04 19.80 -6.40
CA GLY A 46 -1.35 19.49 -4.99
C GLY A 46 -2.73 18.85 -4.85
N GLY A 47 -2.99 18.31 -3.65
CA GLY A 47 -4.25 17.65 -3.31
C GLY A 47 -4.42 16.27 -3.95
N GLN A 48 -5.65 15.77 -3.94
CA GLN A 48 -5.98 14.43 -4.42
C GLN A 48 -6.21 14.41 -5.93
N LEU A 49 -5.66 13.40 -6.60
CA LEU A 49 -5.92 13.12 -8.01
C LEU A 49 -6.06 11.62 -8.23
N ALA A 50 -7.13 11.21 -8.91
CA ALA A 50 -7.31 9.84 -9.39
C ALA A 50 -7.18 9.80 -10.92
N VAL A 51 -6.41 8.85 -11.44
CA VAL A 51 -6.21 8.68 -12.89
C VAL A 51 -6.50 7.24 -13.29
N SER A 52 -7.51 7.09 -14.16
CA SER A 52 -7.85 5.80 -14.75
C SER A 52 -6.91 5.49 -15.91
N ALA A 53 -6.26 4.32 -15.89
CA ALA A 53 -5.33 3.89 -16.93
C ALA A 53 -5.46 2.38 -17.20
N VAL A 54 -5.97 2.06 -18.39
CA VAL A 54 -6.14 0.68 -18.90
C VAL A 54 -4.80 -0.07 -19.06
N PRO A 55 -4.77 -1.41 -19.12
CA PRO A 55 -3.51 -2.14 -19.20
C PRO A 55 -2.80 -1.82 -20.52
N GLY A 56 -1.46 -1.77 -20.47
CA GLY A 56 -0.66 -1.34 -21.61
C GLY A 56 -0.74 0.15 -21.95
N ALA A 57 -1.48 0.97 -21.18
CA ALA A 57 -1.56 2.42 -21.43
C ALA A 57 -0.29 3.21 -21.08
N GLY A 58 0.74 2.53 -20.57
CA GLY A 58 1.98 3.17 -20.12
C GLY A 58 1.85 3.82 -18.75
N LYS A 59 0.97 3.31 -17.87
CA LYS A 59 0.73 3.81 -16.51
C LYS A 59 2.01 4.12 -15.73
N SER A 60 2.89 3.13 -15.60
CA SER A 60 4.15 3.31 -14.88
C SER A 60 5.10 4.31 -15.54
N THR A 61 5.01 4.50 -16.86
CA THR A 61 5.78 5.55 -17.56
C THR A 61 5.17 6.93 -17.28
N GLY A 62 3.84 7.05 -17.34
CA GLY A 62 3.13 8.28 -16.98
C GLY A 62 3.40 8.72 -15.55
N MET A 63 3.37 7.78 -14.61
CA MET A 63 3.66 8.05 -13.21
C MET A 63 5.13 8.46 -12.99
N ALA A 64 6.08 7.86 -13.70
CA ALA A 64 7.50 8.24 -13.60
C ALA A 64 7.76 9.67 -14.14
N VAL A 65 7.08 10.05 -15.23
CA VAL A 65 7.14 11.41 -15.77
C VAL A 65 6.50 12.41 -14.80
N ALA A 66 5.30 12.12 -14.29
CA ALA A 66 4.62 12.96 -13.33
C ALA A 66 5.46 13.16 -12.05
N ALA A 67 6.09 12.10 -11.56
CA ALA A 67 7.00 12.16 -10.43
C ALA A 67 8.19 13.10 -10.68
N ALA A 68 8.84 12.99 -11.84
CA ALA A 68 9.95 13.85 -12.21
C ALA A 68 9.54 15.33 -12.32
N ILE A 69 8.36 15.60 -12.89
CA ILE A 69 7.81 16.96 -13.00
C ILE A 69 7.47 17.52 -11.62
N ALA A 70 6.82 16.74 -10.74
CA ALA A 70 6.52 17.16 -9.37
C ALA A 70 7.79 17.45 -8.58
N ILE A 71 8.81 16.58 -8.67
CA ILE A 71 10.12 16.79 -8.03
C ILE A 71 10.76 18.10 -8.48
N ALA A 72 10.73 18.40 -9.78
CA ALA A 72 11.26 19.64 -10.33
C ALA A 72 10.47 20.87 -9.83
N ARG A 73 9.15 20.81 -9.94
CA ARG A 73 8.22 21.90 -9.58
C ARG A 73 8.31 22.29 -8.11
N TYR A 74 8.35 21.30 -7.21
CA TYR A 74 8.38 21.52 -5.76
C TYR A 74 9.78 21.49 -5.15
N GLN A 75 10.82 21.37 -5.98
CA GLN A 75 12.22 21.36 -5.57
C GLN A 75 12.49 20.31 -4.47
N LEU A 76 11.95 19.10 -4.68
CA LEU A 76 12.03 18.00 -3.71
C LEU A 76 13.47 17.51 -3.54
N HIS A 77 13.80 17.08 -2.33
CA HIS A 77 15.15 16.70 -1.92
C HIS A 77 15.09 15.71 -0.75
N GLY A 78 16.25 15.28 -0.22
CA GLY A 78 16.32 14.19 0.78
C GLY A 78 15.51 14.38 2.07
N LYS A 79 15.15 15.61 2.43
CA LYS A 79 14.33 15.93 3.62
C LYS A 79 12.86 16.22 3.30
N ARG A 80 12.50 16.23 2.00
CA ARG A 80 11.16 16.52 1.49
C ARG A 80 11.01 15.80 0.16
N GLN A 81 10.63 14.54 0.24
CA GLN A 81 10.68 13.55 -0.83
C GLN A 81 9.30 13.27 -1.41
N LEU A 82 9.29 12.85 -2.67
CA LEU A 82 8.14 12.17 -3.26
C LEU A 82 8.17 10.68 -2.91
N VAL A 83 7.05 10.11 -2.48
CA VAL A 83 6.91 8.67 -2.27
C VAL A 83 6.15 8.07 -3.43
N VAL A 84 6.67 7.01 -4.02
CA VAL A 84 5.92 6.19 -4.99
C VAL A 84 5.73 4.80 -4.43
N VAL A 85 4.50 4.31 -4.44
CA VAL A 85 4.12 2.98 -3.96
C VAL A 85 3.53 2.14 -5.08
N THR A 86 3.83 0.85 -5.07
CA THR A 86 3.33 -0.12 -6.06
C THR A 86 2.95 -1.43 -5.38
N PHE A 87 2.22 -2.30 -6.07
CA PHE A 87 1.89 -3.62 -5.54
C PHE A 87 3.10 -4.58 -5.53
N THR A 88 3.86 -4.64 -6.63
CA THR A 88 4.95 -5.62 -6.82
C THR A 88 6.34 -5.01 -6.75
N ARG A 89 7.33 -5.82 -6.35
CA ARG A 89 8.75 -5.40 -6.31
C ARG A 89 9.31 -5.08 -7.71
N SER A 90 8.87 -5.80 -8.73
CA SER A 90 9.27 -5.57 -10.12
C SER A 90 8.75 -4.23 -10.66
N ALA A 91 7.50 -3.87 -10.33
CA ALA A 91 6.94 -2.55 -10.66
C ALA A 91 7.73 -1.42 -9.96
N ALA A 92 7.96 -1.55 -8.65
CA ALA A 92 8.76 -0.59 -7.88
C ALA A 92 10.15 -0.37 -8.50
N ALA A 93 10.86 -1.46 -8.85
CA ALA A 93 12.18 -1.38 -9.47
C ALA A 93 12.13 -0.68 -10.84
N SER A 94 11.17 -1.05 -11.69
CA SER A 94 10.96 -0.46 -13.01
C SER A 94 10.69 1.05 -12.94
N ILE A 95 9.77 1.47 -12.08
CA ILE A 95 9.43 2.89 -11.87
C ILE A 95 10.63 3.67 -11.34
N LYS A 96 11.35 3.11 -10.37
CA LYS A 96 12.55 3.74 -9.80
C LYS A 96 13.60 4.02 -10.88
N VAL A 97 13.85 3.07 -11.79
CA VAL A 97 14.78 3.27 -12.91
C VAL A 97 14.32 4.40 -13.84
N LYS A 98 13.03 4.44 -14.18
CA LYS A 98 12.45 5.49 -15.05
C LYS A 98 12.53 6.88 -14.42
N ILE A 99 12.18 7.03 -13.14
CA ILE A 99 12.28 8.32 -12.44
C ILE A 99 13.74 8.79 -12.42
N ARG A 100 14.70 7.91 -12.08
CA ARG A 100 16.12 8.26 -12.08
C ARG A 100 16.60 8.77 -13.43
N LYS A 101 16.16 8.14 -14.52
CA LYS A 101 16.49 8.56 -15.89
C LYS A 101 16.05 10.02 -16.13
N HIS A 102 14.79 10.34 -15.85
CA HIS A 102 14.27 11.71 -16.02
C HIS A 102 14.96 12.72 -15.10
N LEU A 103 15.22 12.38 -13.84
CA LEU A 103 15.95 13.27 -12.93
C LEU A 103 17.39 13.54 -13.38
N LYS A 104 18.07 12.56 -14.01
CA LYS A 104 19.40 12.78 -14.61
C LYS A 104 19.32 13.75 -15.77
N GLU A 105 18.33 13.57 -16.66
CA GLU A 105 18.11 14.45 -17.81
C GLU A 105 17.77 15.89 -17.39
N LEU A 106 17.09 16.06 -16.25
CA LEU A 106 16.71 17.37 -15.66
C LEU A 106 17.79 17.99 -14.75
N LEU A 107 18.90 17.28 -14.51
CA LEU A 107 19.97 17.67 -13.58
C LEU A 107 19.44 17.92 -12.16
N LEU A 108 18.65 16.98 -11.64
CA LEU A 108 18.02 17.05 -10.31
C LEU A 108 18.60 16.03 -9.32
N PRO A 109 18.51 16.30 -7.99
CA PRO A 109 18.96 15.37 -6.97
C PRO A 109 18.23 14.03 -7.03
N GLN A 110 18.98 12.94 -6.94
CA GLN A 110 18.44 11.56 -7.02
C GLN A 110 17.90 11.04 -5.69
N ASN A 111 18.10 11.78 -4.60
CA ASN A 111 17.57 11.50 -3.25
C ASN A 111 16.23 12.21 -2.98
N SER A 112 15.62 12.82 -4.00
CA SER A 112 14.35 13.55 -3.93
C SER A 112 13.11 12.67 -3.88
N PHE A 113 13.27 11.34 -3.96
CA PHE A 113 12.17 10.40 -3.96
C PHE A 113 12.55 9.03 -3.41
N VAL A 114 11.53 8.27 -3.02
CA VAL A 114 11.64 6.85 -2.65
C VAL A 114 10.58 6.04 -3.39
N VAL A 115 10.88 4.78 -3.66
CA VAL A 115 9.92 3.85 -4.28
C VAL A 115 9.88 2.57 -3.46
N HIS A 116 8.69 2.18 -3.05
CA HIS A 116 8.45 1.00 -2.21
C HIS A 116 7.29 0.17 -2.77
N THR A 117 7.21 -1.10 -2.36
CA THR A 117 5.89 -1.76 -2.35
C THR A 117 5.09 -1.26 -1.15
N LEU A 118 3.77 -1.39 -1.15
CA LEU A 118 2.93 -1.03 0.01
C LEU A 118 3.42 -1.68 1.31
N HIS A 119 3.58 -3.00 1.31
CA HIS A 119 4.12 -3.74 2.46
C HIS A 119 5.57 -3.35 2.79
N GLY A 120 6.38 -3.02 1.78
CA GLY A 120 7.76 -2.57 2.00
C GLY A 120 7.85 -1.20 2.66
N LEU A 121 6.92 -0.28 2.34
CA LEU A 121 6.78 1.01 3.01
C LEU A 121 6.32 0.83 4.45
N ALA A 122 5.27 0.03 4.64
CA ALA A 122 4.71 -0.24 5.96
C ALA A 122 5.75 -0.89 6.89
N LEU A 123 6.48 -1.91 6.40
CA LEU A 123 7.55 -2.53 7.15
C LEU A 123 8.68 -1.54 7.46
N ASN A 124 9.03 -0.63 6.54
CA ASN A 124 10.04 0.39 6.78
C ASN A 124 9.64 1.36 7.91
N ILE A 125 8.35 1.73 7.98
CA ILE A 125 7.81 2.56 9.05
C ILE A 125 7.82 1.79 10.38
N ALA A 126 7.30 0.56 10.38
CA ALA A 126 7.19 -0.27 11.57
C ALA A 126 8.55 -0.58 12.22
N THR A 127 9.56 -0.89 11.41
CA THR A 127 10.90 -1.30 11.88
C THR A 127 11.78 -0.14 12.30
N ARG A 128 11.47 1.10 11.90
CA ARG A 128 12.14 2.30 12.42
C ARG A 128 11.67 2.68 13.82
N HIS A 129 10.51 2.16 14.26
CA HIS A 129 9.94 2.39 15.58
C HIS A 129 9.42 1.08 16.20
N PRO A 130 10.28 0.08 16.49
CA PRO A 130 9.87 -1.22 17.04
C PRO A 130 9.06 -1.10 18.34
N GLU A 131 9.39 -0.11 19.17
CA GLU A 131 8.74 0.18 20.45
C GLU A 131 7.28 0.61 20.29
N LEU A 132 6.94 1.27 19.18
CA LEU A 132 5.58 1.68 18.86
C LEU A 132 4.84 0.63 18.02
N SER A 133 5.55 -0.01 17.09
CA SER A 133 4.95 -0.95 16.14
C SER A 133 4.64 -2.30 16.79
N GLY A 134 5.41 -2.71 17.81
CA GLY A 134 5.36 -4.05 18.38
C GLY A 134 5.96 -5.13 17.46
N ILE A 135 6.61 -4.73 16.37
CA ILE A 135 7.30 -5.62 15.45
C ILE A 135 8.80 -5.55 15.70
N ASN A 136 9.41 -6.68 16.03
CA ASN A 136 10.85 -6.85 16.03
C ASN A 136 11.25 -7.96 15.04
N LEU A 137 11.87 -7.58 13.93
CA LEU A 137 12.30 -8.51 12.87
C LEU A 137 13.41 -9.49 13.29
N GLU A 138 14.15 -9.23 14.37
CA GLU A 138 15.16 -10.17 14.87
C GLU A 138 14.50 -11.48 15.34
N ASN A 139 13.29 -11.37 15.89
CA ASN A 139 12.59 -12.50 16.50
C ASN A 139 11.29 -12.86 15.76
N SER A 140 10.94 -12.15 14.69
CA SER A 140 9.69 -12.34 13.97
C SER A 140 9.87 -13.03 12.63
N THR A 141 8.99 -13.98 12.32
CA THR A 141 8.97 -14.64 11.01
C THR A 141 7.83 -14.10 10.16
N VAL A 142 8.16 -13.57 8.98
CA VAL A 142 7.14 -13.15 8.01
C VAL A 142 6.48 -14.38 7.40
N VAL A 143 5.16 -14.44 7.46
CA VAL A 143 4.36 -15.52 6.88
C VAL A 143 3.39 -14.97 5.83
N THR A 144 3.12 -15.76 4.80
CA THR A 144 2.08 -15.47 3.81
C THR A 144 1.11 -16.64 3.83
N PRO A 145 0.15 -16.66 4.78
CA PRO A 145 -0.80 -17.75 4.87
C PRO A 145 -1.65 -17.80 3.61
N ASN A 146 -2.01 -19.01 3.22
CA ASN A 146 -3.07 -19.31 2.27
C ASN A 146 -4.06 -20.29 2.94
N GLN A 147 -5.14 -20.63 2.26
CA GLN A 147 -6.18 -21.52 2.81
C GLN A 147 -5.64 -22.89 3.25
N THR A 148 -4.60 -23.41 2.60
CA THR A 148 -3.98 -24.71 2.92
C THR A 148 -2.80 -24.61 3.89
N HIS A 149 -2.49 -23.41 4.37
CA HIS A 149 -1.32 -23.18 5.21
C HIS A 149 -1.48 -23.86 6.57
N ARG A 150 -0.41 -24.52 7.04
CA ARG A 150 -0.40 -25.24 8.33
C ARG A 150 -0.86 -24.36 9.51
N LEU A 151 -0.59 -23.05 9.44
CA LEU A 151 -1.08 -22.05 10.39
C LEU A 151 -2.60 -22.04 10.50
N ILE A 152 -3.31 -21.87 9.37
CA ILE A 152 -4.77 -21.84 9.33
C ILE A 152 -5.34 -23.16 9.87
N ARG A 153 -4.79 -24.29 9.43
CA ARG A 153 -5.19 -25.61 9.95
C ARG A 153 -5.01 -25.71 11.46
N THR A 154 -3.88 -25.23 12.01
CA THR A 154 -3.65 -25.23 13.46
C THR A 154 -4.68 -24.38 14.20
N CYS A 155 -5.06 -23.22 13.65
CA CYS A 155 -6.06 -22.34 14.24
C CYS A 155 -7.45 -22.99 14.24
N VAL A 156 -7.84 -23.65 13.14
CA VAL A 156 -9.10 -24.40 13.04
C VAL A 156 -9.16 -25.51 14.07
N GLU A 157 -8.09 -26.30 14.21
CA GLU A 157 -8.04 -27.40 15.19
C GLU A 157 -8.15 -26.91 16.63
N GLN A 158 -7.46 -25.82 16.97
CA GLN A 158 -7.57 -25.21 18.29
C GLN A 158 -8.95 -24.61 18.53
N TRP A 159 -9.56 -23.99 17.51
CA TRP A 159 -10.91 -23.46 17.61
C TRP A 159 -11.93 -24.57 17.88
N ILE A 160 -11.84 -25.69 17.16
CA ILE A 160 -12.70 -26.87 17.37
C ILE A 160 -12.56 -27.39 18.80
N ALA A 161 -11.33 -27.54 19.29
CA ALA A 161 -11.07 -28.02 20.65
C ALA A 161 -11.65 -27.08 21.72
N ASN A 162 -11.59 -25.77 21.49
CA ASN A 162 -12.08 -24.76 22.43
C ASN A 162 -13.59 -24.50 22.32
N ASN A 163 -14.24 -24.92 21.22
CA ASN A 163 -15.66 -24.64 20.94
C ASN A 163 -16.46 -25.92 20.58
N PRO A 164 -16.46 -26.95 21.45
CA PRO A 164 -17.05 -28.25 21.12
C PRO A 164 -18.56 -28.16 20.84
N ARG A 165 -19.28 -27.27 21.52
CA ARG A 165 -20.73 -27.08 21.31
C ARG A 165 -21.04 -26.52 19.92
N ARG A 166 -20.42 -25.41 19.54
CA ARG A 166 -20.59 -24.80 18.21
C ARG A 166 -20.20 -25.78 17.10
N TYR A 167 -19.10 -26.51 17.30
CA TYR A 167 -18.66 -27.51 16.34
C TYR A 167 -19.65 -28.69 16.21
N SER A 168 -20.23 -29.17 17.31
CA SER A 168 -21.29 -30.20 17.27
C SER A 168 -22.50 -29.73 16.45
N THR A 169 -22.94 -28.49 16.64
CA THR A 169 -24.05 -27.91 15.86
C THR A 169 -23.75 -27.87 14.36
N LEU A 170 -22.51 -27.62 13.94
CA LEU A 170 -22.11 -27.69 12.53
C LEU A 170 -22.12 -29.12 11.98
N LEU A 171 -21.72 -30.11 12.80
CA LEU A 171 -21.74 -31.53 12.42
C LEU A 171 -23.17 -32.04 12.28
N GLU A 172 -24.02 -31.75 13.26
CA GLU A 172 -25.43 -32.13 13.27
C GLU A 172 -26.22 -31.39 12.17
N GLY A 173 -25.90 -30.13 11.87
CA GLY A 173 -26.68 -29.36 10.90
C GLY A 173 -28.17 -29.26 11.28
N ARG A 174 -29.01 -28.78 10.36
CA ARG A 174 -30.47 -28.63 10.63
C ARG A 174 -31.30 -29.88 10.36
N SER A 175 -30.79 -30.79 9.54
CA SER A 175 -31.49 -32.01 9.12
C SER A 175 -30.46 -33.14 9.12
N PHE A 176 -30.31 -33.79 10.27
CA PHE A 176 -29.47 -34.96 10.46
C PHE A 176 -30.33 -36.10 10.97
N ASP A 177 -30.31 -37.17 10.20
CA ASP A 177 -31.05 -38.42 10.40
C ASP A 177 -30.29 -39.39 11.32
N GLY A 178 -29.12 -39.00 11.83
CA GLY A 178 -28.30 -39.82 12.71
C GLY A 178 -27.28 -40.69 11.97
N GLU A 179 -27.13 -40.57 10.65
CA GLU A 179 -26.22 -41.43 9.90
C GLU A 179 -24.75 -41.09 10.17
N GLU A 180 -24.01 -42.03 10.76
CA GLU A 180 -22.59 -41.86 11.09
C GLU A 180 -21.74 -41.58 9.85
N THR A 181 -22.11 -42.13 8.69
CA THR A 181 -21.44 -41.85 7.40
C THR A 181 -21.50 -40.35 7.05
N GLU A 182 -22.67 -39.73 7.18
CA GLU A 182 -22.86 -38.31 6.89
C GLU A 182 -22.14 -37.44 7.92
N ARG A 183 -22.13 -37.86 9.19
CA ARG A 183 -21.37 -37.18 10.25
C ARG A 183 -19.87 -37.15 9.96
N LEU A 184 -19.28 -38.29 9.61
CA LEU A 184 -17.87 -38.40 9.26
C LEU A 184 -17.53 -37.59 7.99
N ARG A 185 -18.43 -37.58 7.00
CA ARG A 185 -18.28 -36.77 5.79
C ARG A 185 -18.25 -35.27 6.14
N ARG A 186 -19.21 -34.79 6.92
CA ARG A 186 -19.25 -33.38 7.39
C ARG A 186 -18.04 -33.02 8.22
N GLN A 187 -17.61 -33.90 9.12
CA GLN A 187 -16.39 -33.71 9.90
C GLN A 187 -15.18 -33.49 9.01
N SER A 188 -15.03 -34.32 7.97
CA SER A 188 -13.94 -34.16 7.00
C SER A 188 -14.02 -32.79 6.31
N VAL A 189 -15.15 -32.50 5.66
CA VAL A 189 -15.35 -31.26 4.87
C VAL A 189 -15.22 -30.00 5.73
N LEU A 190 -15.76 -29.98 6.94
CA LEU A 190 -15.65 -28.83 7.85
C LEU A 190 -14.19 -28.54 8.21
N ARG A 191 -13.40 -29.58 8.48
CA ARG A 191 -12.01 -29.45 8.93
C ARG A 191 -11.04 -29.16 7.79
N THR A 192 -11.29 -29.66 6.58
CA THR A 192 -10.36 -29.56 5.46
C THR A 192 -10.69 -28.44 4.49
N GLU A 193 -11.95 -28.00 4.42
CA GLU A 193 -12.40 -27.04 3.41
C GLU A 193 -13.12 -25.86 4.06
N VAL A 194 -14.26 -26.08 4.72
CA VAL A 194 -15.16 -24.98 5.13
C VAL A 194 -14.53 -24.07 6.18
N LEU A 195 -14.07 -24.61 7.32
CA LEU A 195 -13.49 -23.78 8.38
C LEU A 195 -12.15 -23.16 7.98
N PRO A 196 -11.23 -23.84 7.25
CA PRO A 196 -10.03 -23.20 6.73
C PRO A 196 -10.32 -22.05 5.76
N THR A 197 -11.25 -22.23 4.82
CA THR A 197 -11.65 -21.16 3.89
C THR A 197 -12.31 -20.01 4.63
N LEU A 198 -13.23 -20.29 5.55
CA LEU A 198 -13.85 -19.26 6.38
C LEU A 198 -12.82 -18.48 7.19
N ALA A 199 -11.90 -19.17 7.88
CA ALA A 199 -10.84 -18.55 8.65
C ALA A 199 -10.00 -17.63 7.77
N TYR A 200 -9.48 -18.15 6.65
CA TYR A 200 -8.65 -17.36 5.73
C TYR A 200 -9.38 -16.10 5.23
N THR A 201 -10.61 -16.25 4.74
CA THR A 201 -11.39 -15.13 4.20
C THR A 201 -11.69 -14.09 5.27
N VAL A 202 -12.22 -14.51 6.43
CA VAL A 202 -12.58 -13.58 7.51
C VAL A 202 -11.35 -12.85 8.04
N ILE A 203 -10.25 -13.57 8.28
CA ILE A 203 -9.03 -12.97 8.84
C ILE A 203 -8.50 -11.91 7.88
N HIS A 204 -8.47 -12.21 6.58
CA HIS A 204 -8.04 -11.25 5.57
C HIS A 204 -8.98 -10.03 5.50
N GLU A 205 -10.28 -10.23 5.36
CA GLU A 205 -11.26 -9.14 5.25
C GLU A 205 -11.34 -8.26 6.51
N ALA A 206 -11.29 -8.89 7.68
CA ALA A 206 -11.29 -8.18 8.96
C ALA A 206 -10.02 -7.33 9.07
N LYS A 207 -8.85 -7.92 8.84
CA LYS A 207 -7.59 -7.18 8.90
C LYS A 207 -7.51 -6.08 7.84
N SER A 208 -7.89 -6.35 6.59
CA SER A 208 -7.87 -5.37 5.49
C SER A 208 -8.78 -4.16 5.75
N SER A 209 -9.82 -4.35 6.57
CA SER A 209 -10.76 -3.34 7.03
C SER A 209 -10.38 -2.70 8.38
N GLY A 210 -9.33 -3.20 9.06
CA GLY A 210 -8.91 -2.72 10.38
C GLY A 210 -9.76 -3.18 11.56
N LEU A 211 -10.53 -4.24 11.38
CA LEU A 211 -11.34 -4.86 12.43
C LEU A 211 -10.49 -5.81 13.27
N LEU A 212 -10.65 -5.73 14.59
CA LEU A 212 -10.07 -6.67 15.55
C LEU A 212 -11.03 -7.84 15.82
N PRO A 213 -10.57 -8.96 16.41
CA PRO A 213 -11.46 -10.05 16.79
C PRO A 213 -12.63 -9.59 17.69
N THR A 214 -12.36 -8.64 18.60
CA THR A 214 -13.37 -8.00 19.46
C THR A 214 -14.45 -7.27 18.68
N ASP A 215 -14.10 -6.66 17.54
CA ASP A 215 -15.08 -6.01 16.67
C ASP A 215 -15.99 -7.03 16.00
N LEU A 216 -15.44 -8.15 15.54
CA LEU A 216 -16.23 -9.24 14.96
C LEU A 216 -17.17 -9.87 15.99
N TRP A 217 -16.72 -10.05 17.24
CA TRP A 217 -17.59 -10.50 18.33
C TRP A 217 -18.78 -9.56 18.53
N ARG A 218 -18.52 -8.26 18.63
CA ARG A 218 -19.56 -7.24 18.76
C ARG A 218 -20.55 -7.26 17.59
N ILE A 219 -20.07 -7.42 16.35
CA ILE A 219 -20.93 -7.53 15.16
C ILE A 219 -21.75 -8.82 15.20
N SER A 220 -21.16 -9.92 15.69
CA SER A 220 -21.86 -11.20 15.82
C SER A 220 -23.03 -11.15 16.79
N GLU A 221 -22.93 -10.37 17.88
CA GLU A 221 -24.02 -10.17 18.85
C GLU A 221 -25.23 -9.45 18.24
N GLN A 222 -25.01 -8.68 17.16
CA GLN A 222 -26.04 -7.90 16.48
C GLN A 222 -26.67 -8.67 15.29
N THR A 223 -26.14 -9.84 14.97
CA THR A 223 -26.57 -10.63 13.81
C THR A 223 -27.19 -11.94 14.29
N ILE A 224 -28.37 -12.26 13.75
CA ILE A 224 -29.03 -13.54 14.04
C ILE A 224 -28.85 -14.44 12.82
N ASP A 225 -28.03 -15.47 12.95
CA ASP A 225 -27.90 -16.53 11.96
C ASP A 225 -27.90 -17.90 12.65
N ALA A 226 -28.44 -18.93 12.00
CA ALA A 226 -28.71 -20.18 12.70
C ALA A 226 -27.47 -21.03 13.04
N TYR A 227 -26.30 -20.67 12.50
CA TYR A 227 -25.05 -21.39 12.76
C TYR A 227 -24.05 -20.52 13.51
N ASP A 228 -24.43 -19.29 13.88
CA ASP A 228 -23.56 -18.25 14.42
C ASP A 228 -22.26 -18.07 13.64
N ILE A 229 -22.34 -17.97 12.30
CA ILE A 229 -21.18 -17.92 11.41
C ILE A 229 -20.23 -16.78 11.80
N LEU A 230 -20.75 -15.61 12.17
CA LEU A 230 -19.90 -14.48 12.59
C LEU A 230 -19.20 -14.71 13.93
N ALA A 231 -19.81 -15.44 14.85
CA ALA A 231 -19.16 -15.82 16.11
C ALA A 231 -18.08 -16.90 15.88
N ILE A 232 -18.33 -17.84 14.96
CA ILE A 232 -17.32 -18.81 14.52
C ILE A 232 -16.13 -18.05 13.90
N ALA A 233 -16.42 -17.12 12.99
CA ALA A 233 -15.46 -16.26 12.33
C ALA A 233 -14.60 -15.46 13.34
N ALA A 234 -15.23 -14.81 14.33
CA ALA A 234 -14.56 -14.10 15.41
C ALA A 234 -13.64 -15.03 16.22
N GLY A 235 -14.14 -16.20 16.61
CA GLY A 235 -13.35 -17.19 17.34
C GLY A 235 -12.18 -17.76 16.55
N LEU A 236 -12.33 -17.99 15.24
CA LEU A 236 -11.23 -18.42 14.36
C LEU A 236 -10.15 -17.32 14.26
N TYR A 237 -10.57 -16.05 14.18
CA TYR A 237 -9.64 -14.93 14.15
C TYR A 237 -8.90 -14.75 15.48
N ASP A 238 -9.58 -14.95 16.63
CA ASP A 238 -8.91 -14.98 17.93
C ASP A 238 -7.81 -16.06 17.98
N GLN A 239 -8.14 -17.29 17.58
CA GLN A 239 -7.15 -18.37 17.54
C GLN A 239 -5.98 -18.02 16.62
N TYR A 240 -6.26 -17.42 15.47
CA TYR A 240 -5.21 -16.95 14.58
C TYR A 240 -4.27 -15.95 15.27
N GLN A 241 -4.81 -14.91 15.91
CA GLN A 241 -4.00 -13.91 16.61
C GLN A 241 -3.21 -14.52 17.77
N MET A 242 -3.77 -15.50 18.49
CA MET A 242 -3.06 -16.22 19.55
C MET A 242 -1.88 -17.03 18.99
N VAL A 243 -2.11 -17.79 17.92
CA VAL A 243 -1.07 -18.62 17.30
C VAL A 243 0.03 -17.77 16.69
N THR A 244 -0.31 -16.69 15.97
CA THR A 244 0.71 -15.82 15.38
C THR A 244 1.55 -15.13 16.45
N ARG A 245 0.92 -14.58 17.49
CA ARG A 245 1.65 -13.96 18.61
C ARG A 245 2.56 -14.94 19.35
N SER A 246 2.07 -16.14 19.68
CA SER A 246 2.88 -17.14 20.40
C SER A 246 4.10 -17.63 19.61
N ARG A 247 4.07 -17.52 18.28
CA ARG A 247 5.15 -17.92 17.38
C ARG A 247 5.95 -16.76 16.82
N ASN A 248 5.65 -15.52 17.24
CA ASN A 248 6.18 -14.29 16.65
C ASN A 248 6.04 -14.27 15.11
N PHE A 249 4.90 -14.74 14.59
CA PHE A 249 4.59 -14.65 13.18
C PHE A 249 3.93 -13.31 12.87
N ILE A 250 4.28 -12.76 11.71
CA ILE A 250 3.76 -11.50 11.20
C ILE A 250 3.34 -11.74 9.75
N ASP A 251 2.09 -11.45 9.42
CA ASP A 251 1.64 -11.46 8.03
C ASP A 251 1.71 -10.06 7.39
N TYR A 252 1.34 -9.97 6.12
CA TYR A 252 1.39 -8.69 5.39
C TYR A 252 0.41 -7.65 5.94
N ASP A 253 -0.76 -8.08 6.40
CA ASP A 253 -1.75 -7.18 6.98
C ASP A 253 -1.25 -6.63 8.34
N ASP A 254 -0.55 -7.45 9.13
CA ASP A 254 0.10 -7.02 10.37
C ASP A 254 1.15 -5.93 10.13
N MET A 255 1.87 -5.95 8.99
CA MET A 255 2.80 -4.88 8.65
C MET A 255 2.09 -3.54 8.44
N ILE A 256 0.94 -3.54 7.78
CA ILE A 256 0.13 -2.33 7.55
C ILE A 256 -0.40 -1.80 8.89
N LEU A 257 -1.00 -2.67 9.70
CA LEU A 257 -1.52 -2.32 11.03
C LEU A 257 -0.42 -1.77 11.94
N ALA A 258 0.76 -2.38 11.94
CA ALA A 258 1.89 -1.93 12.74
C ALA A 258 2.42 -0.56 12.28
N ALA A 259 2.47 -0.30 10.97
CA ALA A 259 2.82 1.02 10.45
C ALA A 259 1.79 2.09 10.86
N LEU A 260 0.49 1.77 10.79
CA LEU A 260 -0.56 2.67 11.24
C LEU A 260 -0.44 2.97 12.74
N ARG A 261 -0.16 1.96 13.57
CA ARG A 261 0.09 2.13 15.01
C ARG A 261 1.25 3.08 15.30
N VAL A 262 2.34 3.01 14.52
CA VAL A 262 3.44 3.98 14.64
C VAL A 262 2.96 5.41 14.36
N LEU A 263 2.09 5.59 13.36
CA LEU A 263 1.55 6.90 12.97
C LEU A 263 0.44 7.42 13.88
N GLU A 264 -0.04 6.63 14.86
CA GLU A 264 -0.90 7.13 15.94
C GLU A 264 -0.13 8.08 16.87
N ASN A 265 1.20 7.96 16.95
CA ASN A 265 2.04 8.93 17.64
C ASN A 265 2.21 10.20 16.77
N ASP A 266 1.64 11.32 17.23
CA ASP A 266 1.63 12.58 16.50
C ASP A 266 3.03 13.06 16.10
N ALA A 267 3.99 13.03 17.03
CA ALA A 267 5.35 13.49 16.77
C ALA A 267 6.04 12.66 15.68
N ILE A 268 5.88 11.34 15.71
CA ILE A 268 6.45 10.46 14.69
C ILE A 268 5.72 10.62 13.35
N ARG A 269 4.39 10.69 13.37
CA ARG A 269 3.59 10.93 12.16
C ARG A 269 4.02 12.22 11.46
N GLU A 270 4.19 13.31 12.20
CA GLU A 270 4.64 14.58 11.65
C GLU A 270 6.04 14.51 11.02
N LEU A 271 6.96 13.72 11.60
CA LEU A 271 8.29 13.52 11.01
C LEU A 271 8.18 12.88 9.61
N TRP A 272 7.35 11.85 9.48
CA TRP A 272 7.09 11.20 8.20
C TRP A 272 6.40 12.13 7.21
N GLN A 273 5.38 12.87 7.64
CA GLN A 273 4.66 13.81 6.78
C GLN A 273 5.52 15.01 6.35
N LYS A 274 6.43 15.51 7.22
CA LYS A 274 7.42 16.53 6.83
C LYS A 274 8.41 15.98 5.81
N GLN A 275 8.81 14.72 5.96
CA GLN A 275 9.68 14.04 5.01
C GLN A 275 8.97 13.73 3.69
N PHE A 276 7.68 13.40 3.70
CA PHE A 276 6.92 12.96 2.52
C PHE A 276 5.98 14.06 2.02
N PHE A 277 6.41 14.74 0.96
CA PHE A 277 5.62 15.83 0.38
C PHE A 277 4.32 15.34 -0.28
N ALA A 278 4.40 14.21 -0.98
CA ALA A 278 3.29 13.62 -1.70
C ALA A 278 3.50 12.11 -1.89
N VAL A 279 2.39 11.39 -2.05
CA VAL A 279 2.36 9.94 -2.27
C VAL A 279 1.71 9.65 -3.62
N PHE A 280 2.40 8.91 -4.47
CA PHE A 280 1.88 8.44 -5.76
C PHE A 280 1.71 6.92 -5.70
N GLU A 281 0.50 6.45 -5.92
CA GLU A 281 0.15 5.04 -5.90
C GLU A 281 -0.07 4.51 -7.32
N ASP A 282 0.63 3.42 -7.66
CA ASP A 282 0.35 2.57 -8.82
C ASP A 282 -0.53 1.39 -8.42
N GLU A 283 -1.34 0.90 -9.36
CA GLU A 283 -2.27 -0.23 -9.14
C GLU A 283 -3.26 0.05 -8.00
N ALA A 284 -3.82 1.26 -7.94
CA ALA A 284 -4.70 1.69 -6.86
C ALA A 284 -5.96 0.81 -6.68
N GLN A 285 -6.38 0.09 -7.73
CA GLN A 285 -7.51 -0.85 -7.64
C GLN A 285 -7.23 -2.08 -6.77
N ASP A 286 -5.96 -2.41 -6.52
CA ASP A 286 -5.55 -3.58 -5.73
C ASP A 286 -5.30 -3.24 -4.25
N SER A 287 -5.51 -1.98 -3.85
CA SER A 287 -5.23 -1.51 -2.49
C SER A 287 -6.42 -1.67 -1.56
N THR A 288 -6.15 -2.11 -0.33
CA THR A 288 -7.18 -2.29 0.71
C THR A 288 -7.52 -0.97 1.41
N PRO A 289 -8.65 -0.86 2.13
CA PRO A 289 -8.99 0.33 2.91
C PRO A 289 -7.90 0.76 3.90
N LEU A 290 -7.26 -0.19 4.59
CA LEU A 290 -6.14 0.13 5.48
C LEU A 290 -4.90 0.64 4.76
N GLN A 291 -4.57 0.05 3.61
CA GLN A 291 -3.44 0.53 2.80
C GLN A 291 -3.71 1.96 2.31
N TYR A 292 -4.93 2.24 1.83
CA TYR A 292 -5.33 3.60 1.49
C TYR A 292 -5.22 4.56 2.68
N ARG A 293 -5.70 4.16 3.87
CA ARG A 293 -5.57 4.96 5.10
C ARG A 293 -4.12 5.29 5.43
N LEU A 294 -3.21 4.32 5.30
CA LEU A 294 -1.77 4.53 5.50
C LEU A 294 -1.23 5.59 4.53
N LEU A 295 -1.51 5.44 3.23
CA LEU A 295 -1.06 6.39 2.21
C LEU A 295 -1.64 7.79 2.41
N GLN A 296 -2.93 7.87 2.71
CA GLN A 296 -3.63 9.13 2.98
C GLN A 296 -3.01 9.84 4.18
N THR A 297 -2.75 9.10 5.27
CA THR A 297 -2.13 9.65 6.49
C THR A 297 -0.75 10.24 6.18
N LEU A 298 0.07 9.54 5.39
CA LEU A 298 1.41 9.99 5.02
C LEU A 298 1.41 11.18 4.06
N ALA A 299 0.33 11.37 3.27
CA ALA A 299 0.20 12.42 2.28
C ALA A 299 -0.35 13.75 2.82
N LEU A 300 -0.79 13.80 4.08
CA LEU A 300 -1.28 15.03 4.73
C LEU A 300 -0.12 15.97 5.07
N ASP A 301 -0.37 17.28 5.01
CA ASP A 301 0.58 18.30 5.46
C ASP A 301 0.33 18.62 6.95
N PRO A 302 1.32 18.40 7.85
CA PRO A 302 1.13 18.63 9.27
C PRO A 302 1.00 20.12 9.60
N ASN A 303 1.44 21.02 8.71
CA ASN A 303 1.30 22.46 8.90
C ASN A 303 -0.03 23.01 8.35
N ASN A 304 -0.80 22.19 7.62
CA ASN A 304 -2.06 22.60 7.02
C ASN A 304 -3.08 21.45 7.06
N LEU A 305 -3.70 21.26 8.23
CA LEU A 305 -4.67 20.19 8.48
C LEU A 305 -5.94 20.27 7.60
N ASN A 306 -6.22 21.44 7.01
CA ASN A 306 -7.37 21.63 6.12
C ASN A 306 -7.03 21.37 4.64
N ALA A 307 -5.75 21.20 4.30
CA ALA A 307 -5.36 20.87 2.93
C ALA A 307 -5.76 19.43 2.60
N ALA A 308 -6.23 19.22 1.37
CA ALA A 308 -6.39 17.88 0.84
C ALA A 308 -5.02 17.17 0.81
N PRO A 309 -4.97 15.86 1.10
CA PRO A 309 -3.71 15.12 1.08
C PRO A 309 -3.12 15.13 -0.33
N ASN A 310 -1.81 15.28 -0.41
CA ASN A 310 -1.07 15.25 -1.66
C ASN A 310 -0.92 13.81 -2.16
N LEU A 311 -1.99 13.30 -2.76
CA LEU A 311 -2.12 11.88 -3.10
C LEU A 311 -2.56 11.73 -4.57
N ILE A 312 -1.71 11.12 -5.38
CA ILE A 312 -2.08 10.66 -6.73
C ILE A 312 -2.31 9.16 -6.69
N ARG A 313 -3.44 8.69 -7.22
CA ARG A 313 -3.77 7.27 -7.34
C ARG A 313 -4.00 6.92 -8.79
N VAL A 314 -3.28 5.92 -9.29
CA VAL A 314 -3.38 5.49 -10.69
C VAL A 314 -3.75 4.02 -10.73
N GLY A 315 -4.80 3.69 -11.47
CA GLY A 315 -5.33 2.33 -11.51
C GLY A 315 -6.30 2.10 -12.65
N ASP A 316 -6.80 0.88 -12.76
CA ASP A 316 -7.88 0.53 -13.68
C ASP A 316 -9.06 -0.05 -12.90
N PRO A 317 -10.19 0.66 -12.79
CA PRO A 317 -11.35 0.16 -12.06
C PRO A 317 -11.93 -1.13 -12.68
N ASN A 318 -11.63 -1.43 -13.95
CA ASN A 318 -12.07 -2.68 -14.59
C ASN A 318 -11.14 -3.87 -14.32
N GLN A 319 -10.03 -3.67 -13.61
CA GLN A 319 -9.07 -4.73 -13.23
C GLN A 319 -9.02 -4.96 -11.72
N ALA A 320 -9.98 -4.46 -10.94
CA ALA A 320 -10.15 -4.94 -9.58
C ALA A 320 -10.51 -6.44 -9.66
N ILE A 321 -9.62 -7.30 -9.16
CA ILE A 321 -9.79 -8.77 -9.12
C ILE A 321 -10.35 -9.18 -7.77
#